data_AF-A0A154PJT7-F1
#
_entry.id   AF-A0A154PJT7-F1
#
_cell.length_a   1.000
_cell.length_b   1.000
_cell.length_c   1.000
_cell.angle_alpha   90.00
_cell.angle_beta   90.00
_cell.angle_gamma   90.00
#
_symmetry.space_group_name_H-M   'P 1'
#
loop_
_entity.id
_entity.type
_entity.pdbx_description
1 polymer ?
#
loop_
_entity_poly.entity_id
_entity_poly.type
_entity_poly.pdbx_seq_one_letter_code
_entity_poly.pdbx_strand_id
1 'polypeptide(L)'
;FLQSVAEFLKGLPSHNENNFANFHTDNGNRTCVKKPSVYLPTKDHPSEQIIVTEKTTILLRYLHQQWDKKNADRKRDFLSANGDSEDDSATVRNKRPRLDGNNIL
;
A
#
# COMPACT_ATOMS: atom_id res chain seq x y z
N PHE A 1 -29.67 8.67 -31.49
CA PHE A 1 -29.46 7.23 -31.28
C PHE A 1 -29.36 6.97 -29.79
N LEU A 2 -30.46 6.61 -29.14
CA LEU A 2 -30.44 6.20 -27.74
C LEU A 2 -30.20 4.69 -27.71
N GLN A 3 -29.02 4.28 -27.25
CA GLN A 3 -28.70 2.89 -26.99
C GLN A 3 -29.58 2.38 -25.85
N SER A 4 -30.16 1.19 -25.98
CA SER A 4 -30.96 0.61 -24.90
C SER A 4 -30.09 0.31 -23.66
N VAL A 5 -30.68 0.37 -22.47
CA VAL A 5 -29.99 0.00 -21.21
C VAL A 5 -29.40 -1.41 -21.28
N ALA A 6 -30.09 -2.35 -21.95
CA ALA A 6 -29.62 -3.71 -22.13
C ALA A 6 -28.32 -3.79 -22.94
N GLU A 7 -28.17 -2.91 -23.93
CA GLU A 7 -26.97 -2.85 -24.75
C GLU A 7 -25.79 -2.20 -24.04
N PHE A 8 -26.07 -1.21 -23.18
CA PHE A 8 -25.07 -0.67 -22.25
C PHE A 8 -24.56 -1.71 -21.25
N LEU A 9 -25.40 -2.67 -20.84
CA LEU A 9 -25.05 -3.73 -19.88
C LEU A 9 -24.41 -4.97 -20.52
N LYS A 10 -24.18 -5.00 -21.84
CA LYS A 10 -23.47 -6.12 -22.49
C LYS A 10 -21.97 -6.09 -22.17
N GLY A 11 -21.34 -7.27 -22.18
CA GLY A 11 -19.89 -7.38 -22.07
C GLY A 11 -19.31 -7.11 -20.68
N LEU A 12 -20.09 -7.34 -19.62
CA LEU A 12 -19.57 -7.28 -18.25
C LEU A 12 -18.38 -8.23 -18.07
N PRO A 13 -17.37 -7.86 -17.24
CA PRO A 13 -16.20 -8.70 -17.03
C PRO A 13 -16.57 -10.11 -16.55
N SER A 14 -15.98 -11.12 -17.19
CA SER A 14 -16.05 -12.51 -16.78
C SER A 14 -14.64 -13.07 -16.62
N HIS A 15 -14.25 -13.39 -15.38
CA HIS A 15 -12.97 -14.05 -15.13
C HIS A 15 -13.00 -15.51 -15.59
N ASN A 16 -14.16 -16.18 -15.49
CA ASN A 16 -14.39 -17.54 -15.94
C ASN A 16 -15.89 -17.73 -16.17
N GLU A 17 -16.28 -18.04 -17.42
CA GLU A 17 -17.67 -18.27 -17.82
C GLU A 17 -18.35 -19.40 -17.05
N ASN A 18 -17.58 -20.38 -16.57
CA ASN A 18 -18.09 -21.54 -15.86
C ASN A 18 -18.47 -21.25 -14.40
N ASN A 19 -18.04 -20.12 -13.82
CA ASN A 19 -18.26 -19.82 -12.40
C ASN A 19 -19.75 -19.86 -11.99
N PHE A 20 -20.66 -19.51 -12.91
CA PHE A 20 -22.10 -19.44 -12.65
C PHE A 20 -22.96 -20.20 -13.67
N ALA A 21 -22.35 -20.83 -14.67
CA ALA A 21 -23.07 -21.54 -15.74
C ALA A 21 -23.97 -22.68 -15.21
N ASN A 22 -23.59 -23.29 -14.09
CA ASN A 22 -24.30 -24.42 -13.47
C ASN A 22 -24.94 -24.08 -12.12
N PHE A 23 -25.10 -22.80 -11.79
CA PHE A 23 -25.71 -22.40 -10.53
C PHE A 23 -27.22 -22.73 -10.53
N HIS A 24 -27.71 -23.42 -9.49
CA HIS A 24 -29.10 -23.85 -9.39
C HIS A 24 -29.72 -23.46 -8.03
N THR A 25 -30.85 -22.78 -8.07
CA THR A 25 -31.57 -22.27 -6.89
C THR A 25 -32.44 -23.31 -6.20
N ASP A 26 -32.83 -24.40 -6.87
CA ASP A 26 -33.92 -25.26 -6.40
C ASP A 26 -33.45 -26.37 -5.45
N ASN A 27 -32.17 -26.35 -5.04
CA ASN A 27 -31.67 -27.11 -3.89
C ASN A 27 -32.19 -26.55 -2.53
N GLY A 28 -33.25 -25.74 -2.56
CA GLY A 28 -33.71 -24.81 -1.53
C GLY A 28 -34.41 -25.35 -0.29
N ASN A 29 -34.52 -26.67 -0.08
CA ASN A 29 -35.21 -27.22 1.11
C ASN A 29 -34.29 -28.00 2.06
N ARG A 30 -32.96 -27.98 1.84
CA ARG A 30 -31.97 -28.45 2.81
C ARG A 30 -31.10 -27.27 3.26
N THR A 31 -31.73 -26.27 3.87
CA THR A 31 -31.06 -25.18 4.60
C THR A 31 -30.40 -25.66 5.90
N CYS A 32 -29.76 -26.83 5.88
CA CYS A 32 -28.51 -27.01 6.58
C CYS A 32 -27.46 -26.36 5.66
N VAL A 33 -27.39 -25.02 5.68
CA VAL A 33 -26.22 -24.29 5.19
C VAL A 33 -25.09 -24.81 6.05
N LYS A 34 -24.39 -25.87 5.59
CA LYS A 34 -23.26 -26.42 6.32
C LYS A 34 -22.31 -25.25 6.43
N LYS A 35 -22.19 -24.68 7.63
CA LYS A 35 -21.25 -23.59 7.90
C LYS A 35 -19.92 -24.05 7.28
N PRO A 36 -19.22 -23.19 6.52
CA PRO A 36 -17.91 -23.52 6.00
C PRO A 36 -17.08 -24.16 7.12
N SER A 37 -16.37 -25.24 6.79
CA SER A 37 -15.53 -25.92 7.78
C SER A 37 -14.59 -24.90 8.40
N VAL A 38 -14.46 -24.94 9.73
CA VAL A 38 -13.51 -24.09 10.44
C VAL A 38 -12.10 -24.60 10.14
N TYR A 39 -11.17 -23.69 9.84
CA TYR A 39 -9.76 -24.03 9.70
C TYR A 39 -9.16 -24.26 11.09
N LEU A 40 -8.59 -25.45 11.32
CA LEU A 40 -7.82 -25.78 12.51
C LEU A 40 -6.34 -25.86 12.10
N PRO A 41 -5.50 -24.86 12.42
CA PRO A 41 -4.07 -24.92 12.14
C PRO A 41 -3.43 -26.07 12.94
N THR A 42 -2.80 -27.03 12.25
CA THR A 42 -2.12 -28.18 12.88
C THR A 42 -0.60 -28.10 12.81
N LYS A 43 -0.08 -27.17 12.01
CA LYS A 43 1.35 -26.95 11.80
C LYS A 43 1.65 -25.47 12.02
N ASP A 44 2.71 -25.22 12.77
CA ASP A 44 3.22 -23.87 12.97
C ASP A 44 4.12 -23.49 11.78
N HIS A 45 3.94 -22.26 11.28
CA HIS A 45 4.73 -21.71 10.18
C HIS A 45 5.24 -20.34 10.63
N PRO A 46 6.57 -20.13 10.70
CA PRO A 46 7.12 -18.87 11.16
C PRO A 46 6.79 -17.74 10.17
N SER A 47 6.50 -16.55 10.71
CA SER A 47 6.34 -15.35 9.89
C SER A 47 7.70 -14.86 9.39
N GLU A 48 7.79 -14.50 8.11
CA GLU A 48 9.03 -13.96 7.52
C GLU A 48 9.37 -12.57 8.08
N GLN A 49 8.35 -11.74 8.33
CA GLN A 49 8.50 -10.38 8.83
C GLN A 49 7.51 -10.12 9.96
N ILE A 50 7.87 -9.19 10.86
CA ILE A 50 7.03 -8.76 11.97
C ILE A 50 6.73 -7.26 11.85
N ILE A 51 5.48 -6.89 12.16
CA ILE A 51 5.07 -5.49 12.21
C ILE A 51 5.53 -4.91 13.55
N VAL A 52 6.34 -3.85 13.51
CA VAL A 52 6.87 -3.17 14.70
C VAL A 52 6.39 -1.73 14.73
N THR A 53 5.97 -1.26 15.90
CA THR A 53 5.64 0.14 16.14
C THR A 53 6.85 0.87 16.70
N GLU A 54 7.08 2.10 16.24
CA GLU A 54 8.11 2.97 16.81
C GLU A 54 7.83 3.26 18.29
N LYS A 55 8.86 3.20 19.14
CA LYS A 55 8.74 3.46 20.58
C LYS A 55 8.77 4.96 20.93
N THR A 56 9.16 5.80 19.98
CA THR A 56 9.32 7.24 20.22
C THR A 56 7.97 7.92 20.30
N THR A 57 7.81 8.83 21.26
CA THR A 57 6.60 9.65 21.32
C THR A 57 6.57 10.57 20.11
N ILE A 58 5.37 10.80 19.58
CA ILE A 58 5.19 11.60 18.37
C ILE A 58 5.75 13.03 18.51
N LEU A 59 5.68 13.59 19.73
CA LEU A 59 6.19 14.93 20.02
C LEU A 59 7.72 14.95 19.97
N LEU A 60 8.39 14.01 20.62
CA LEU A 60 9.86 13.95 20.61
C LEU A 60 10.39 13.69 19.20
N ARG A 61 9.75 12.79 18.45
CA ARG A 61 10.07 12.55 17.03
C ARG A 61 9.98 13.84 16.22
N TYR A 62 8.91 14.61 16.40
CA TYR A 62 8.72 15.89 15.70
C TYR A 62 9.79 16.92 16.08
N LEU A 63 10.07 17.09 17.37
CA LEU A 63 11.06 18.07 17.84
C LEU A 63 12.47 17.72 17.35
N HIS A 64 12.87 16.45 17.42
CA HIS A 64 14.15 15.97 16.89
C HIS A 64 14.25 16.23 15.39
N GLN A 65 13.19 15.91 14.63
CA GLN A 65 13.17 16.14 13.18
C GLN A 65 13.30 17.63 12.83
N GLN A 66 12.64 18.53 13.59
CA GLN A 66 12.79 19.98 13.41
C GLN A 66 14.21 20.45 13.73
N TRP A 67 14.80 19.93 14.80
CA TRP A 67 16.17 20.24 15.19
C TRP A 67 17.19 19.78 14.15
N ASP A 68 17.11 18.52 13.72
CA ASP A 68 18.02 17.93 12.73
C ASP A 68 17.93 18.67 11.41
N LYS A 69 16.72 19.04 10.97
CA LYS A 69 16.52 19.85 9.76
C LYS A 69 17.24 21.19 9.87
N LYS A 70 17.11 21.91 10.98
CA LYS A 70 17.76 23.22 11.20
C LYS A 70 19.28 23.13 11.31
N ASN A 71 19.81 22.01 11.80
CA ASN A 71 21.26 21.84 11.98
C ASN A 71 21.93 21.11 10.80
N ALA A 72 21.17 20.47 9.92
CA ALA A 72 21.68 19.90 8.67
C ALA A 72 22.26 20.98 7.76
N ASP A 73 21.67 22.17 7.75
CA ASP A 73 22.17 23.31 6.97
C ASP A 73 23.48 23.86 7.56
N ARG A 74 23.60 23.95 8.89
CA ARG A 74 24.84 24.37 9.58
C ARG A 74 26.03 23.43 9.35
N LYS A 75 25.78 22.13 9.15
CA LYS A 75 26.82 21.16 8.79
C LYS A 75 27.26 21.28 7.32
N ARG A 76 26.38 21.76 6.43
CA ARG A 76 26.73 22.08 5.04
C ARG A 76 27.55 23.35 4.97
N ASP A 77 27.20 24.36 5.76
CA ASP A 77 27.94 25.63 5.83
C ASP A 77 29.36 25.47 6.38
N PHE A 78 29.58 24.55 7.34
CA PHE A 78 30.93 24.24 7.82
C PHE A 78 31.85 23.59 6.76
N LEU A 79 31.27 23.00 5.71
CA LEU A 79 32.01 22.47 4.55
C LEU A 79 32.09 23.51 3.42
N SER A 80 31.11 24.42 3.33
CA SER A 80 31.04 25.49 2.34
C SER A 80 31.74 26.79 2.76
N ALA A 81 32.14 26.97 4.02
CA ALA A 81 32.93 28.13 4.47
C ALA A 81 34.38 28.17 3.92
N ASN A 82 34.72 27.28 2.99
CA ASN A 82 35.91 27.36 2.13
C ASN A 82 35.57 27.71 0.65
N GLY A 83 34.32 28.05 0.33
CA GLY A 83 33.87 28.25 -1.04
C GLY A 83 32.73 29.25 -1.13
N ASP A 84 33.12 30.45 -1.50
CA ASP A 84 32.37 31.65 -1.88
C ASP A 84 31.02 31.45 -2.62
N SER A 85 30.18 32.49 -2.46
CA SER A 85 29.10 32.95 -3.34
C SER A 85 27.65 32.49 -3.14
N GLU A 86 26.80 33.50 -3.36
CA GLU A 86 25.38 33.66 -3.07
C GLU A 86 24.43 32.90 -4.02
N ASP A 87 23.17 32.88 -3.58
CA ASP A 87 21.95 33.03 -4.39
C ASP A 87 21.08 31.80 -4.71
N ASP A 88 19.81 32.07 -4.43
CA ASP A 88 18.55 31.58 -4.97
C ASP A 88 18.14 30.09 -4.97
N SER A 89 16.81 29.98 -5.02
CA SER A 89 16.01 28.85 -5.45
C SER A 89 15.68 27.80 -4.40
N ALA A 90 14.61 28.15 -3.69
CA ALA A 90 13.37 27.40 -3.67
C ALA A 90 13.32 26.15 -4.58
N THR A 91 12.67 25.12 -4.05
CA THR A 91 12.10 23.94 -4.73
C THR A 91 13.02 22.71 -4.87
N VAL A 92 12.38 21.55 -4.63
CA VAL A 92 12.87 20.20 -4.95
C VAL A 92 13.97 19.65 -4.04
N ARG A 93 13.64 18.96 -2.93
CA ARG A 93 14.21 17.62 -2.55
C ARG A 93 13.31 16.84 -1.57
N ASN A 94 12.00 16.75 -1.83
CA ASN A 94 11.20 15.65 -1.30
C ASN A 94 11.45 14.39 -2.15
N LYS A 95 12.64 13.78 -2.06
CA LYS A 95 12.89 12.48 -2.70
C LYS A 95 12.34 11.39 -1.80
N ARG A 96 11.11 10.95 -2.06
CA ARG A 96 10.62 9.64 -1.59
C ARG A 96 11.52 8.56 -2.19
N PRO A 97 11.93 7.52 -1.44
CA PRO A 97 12.59 6.37 -2.04
C PRO A 97 11.65 5.75 -3.07
N ARG A 98 12.11 5.58 -4.31
CA ARG A 98 11.46 4.68 -5.26
C ARG A 98 11.82 3.26 -4.81
N LEU A 99 10.83 2.48 -4.40
CA LEU A 99 10.98 1.02 -4.37
C LEU A 99 10.98 0.57 -5.81
N ASP A 100 12.15 0.24 -6.34
CA ASP A 100 12.26 -0.41 -7.64
C ASP A 100 11.65 -1.81 -7.52
N GLY A 101 10.41 -1.93 -8.00
CA GLY A 101 9.72 -3.20 -8.16
C GLY A 101 10.35 -3.98 -9.31
N ASN A 102 11.44 -4.69 -9.04
CA ASN A 102 12.00 -5.69 -9.94
C ASN A 102 12.15 -7.02 -9.19
N ASN A 103 11.02 -7.71 -9.01
CA ASN A 103 10.99 -9.16 -8.97
C ASN A 103 10.04 -9.60 -10.08
N ILE A 104 10.62 -9.83 -11.26
CA ILE A 104 9.97 -10.51 -12.37
C ILE A 104 10.72 -11.83 -12.52
N LEU A 105 9.97 -12.91 -12.23
CA LEU A 105 10.13 -14.32 -12.60
C LEU A 105 11.39 -15.05 -12.12
#